data_AF-A0AA36XL78-F1
#
_entry.id   AF-A0AA36XL78-F1
#
_cell.length_a   1.000
_cell.length_b   1.000
_cell.length_c   1.000
_cell.angle_alpha   90.00
_cell.angle_beta   90.00
_cell.angle_gamma   90.00
#
_symmetry.space_group_name_H-M   'P 1'
#
loop_
_entity.id
_entity.type
_entity.pdbx_description
1 polymer ?
#
loop_
_entity_poly.entity_id
_entity_poly.type
_entity_poly.pdbx_seq_one_letter_code
_entity_poly.pdbx_strand_id
1 'polypeptide(L)'
;MRLLVASHIKPWCKSNNEERLDGHNGFMFAPHIDALFDNGYISFDDEGKILISPQLGEKDRNAFNIDIDIKLTELPEKTKYYLKYHRDYIYIHN
;
A
#
# COMPACT_ATOMS: atom_id res chain seq x y z
N MET A 1 14.24 3.92 14.12
CA MET A 1 13.11 3.29 13.41
C MET A 1 13.51 1.86 13.06
N ARG A 2 13.33 0.89 13.98
CA ARG A 2 13.82 -0.51 13.82
C ARG A 2 12.72 -1.52 13.48
N LEU A 3 11.45 -1.09 13.51
CA LEU A 3 10.29 -1.97 13.36
C LEU A 3 9.49 -1.72 12.09
N LEU A 4 9.79 -0.65 11.35
CA LEU A 4 9.07 -0.30 10.13
C LEU A 4 9.83 -0.80 8.90
N VAL A 5 9.09 -1.27 7.92
CA VAL A 5 9.56 -1.67 6.59
C VAL A 5 9.36 -0.49 5.64
N ALA A 6 10.37 -0.21 4.82
CA ALA A 6 10.25 0.71 3.70
C ALA A 6 9.70 -0.08 2.49
N SER A 7 8.38 -0.05 2.32
CA SER A 7 7.65 -0.77 1.28
C SER A 7 7.63 0.07 0.00
N HIS A 8 7.92 -0.51 -1.16
CA HIS A 8 7.78 0.17 -2.46
C HIS A 8 6.33 0.09 -2.94
N ILE A 9 5.76 1.21 -3.38
CA ILE A 9 4.37 1.24 -3.91
C ILE A 9 4.31 0.53 -5.27
N LYS A 10 5.16 0.95 -6.21
CA LYS A 10 5.44 0.22 -7.45
C LYS A 10 6.62 -0.72 -7.18
N PRO A 11 6.45 -2.05 -7.29
CA PRO A 11 7.45 -3.02 -6.89
C PRO A 11 8.81 -2.77 -7.53
N TRP A 12 9.86 -2.96 -6.74
CA TRP A 12 11.24 -2.70 -7.17
C TRP A 12 11.61 -3.38 -8.51
N CYS A 13 11.11 -4.59 -8.74
CA CYS A 13 11.36 -5.35 -9.97
C CYS A 13 10.65 -4.79 -11.21
N LYS A 14 9.61 -3.96 -11.04
CA LYS A 14 8.86 -3.28 -12.09
C LYS A 14 9.23 -1.80 -12.25
N SER A 15 10.00 -1.28 -11.30
CA SER A 15 10.47 0.11 -11.27
C SER A 15 11.77 0.29 -12.08
N ASN A 16 11.88 1.43 -12.76
CA ASN A 16 13.13 1.89 -13.36
C ASN A 16 14.09 2.42 -12.28
N ASN A 17 15.31 2.80 -12.66
CA ASN A 17 16.33 3.21 -11.69
C ASN A 17 15.96 4.49 -10.91
N GLU A 18 15.26 5.44 -11.53
CA GLU A 18 14.79 6.65 -10.85
C GLU A 18 13.67 6.32 -9.86
N GLU A 19 12.70 5.52 -10.28
CA GLU A 19 11.56 5.08 -9.46
C GLU A 19 11.99 4.24 -8.25
N ARG A 20 13.09 3.48 -8.36
CA ARG A 20 13.64 2.67 -7.25
C ARG A 20 14.20 3.53 -6.13
N LEU A 21 14.72 4.71 -6.46
CA LEU A 21 15.36 5.64 -5.53
C LEU A 21 14.44 6.80 -5.13
N ASP A 22 13.23 6.83 -5.67
CA ASP A 22 12.25 7.87 -5.39
C ASP A 22 11.56 7.65 -4.05
N GLY A 23 11.73 8.60 -3.13
CA GLY A 23 11.06 8.58 -1.82
C GLY A 23 9.52 8.66 -1.91
N HIS A 24 8.96 9.12 -3.02
CA HIS A 24 7.50 9.10 -3.24
C HIS A 24 6.97 7.73 -3.66
N ASN A 25 7.84 6.80 -4.05
CA ASN A 25 7.50 5.43 -4.41
C ASN A 25 7.58 4.48 -3.20
N GLY A 26 7.24 4.95 -2.01
CA GLY A 26 7.24 4.08 -0.85
C GLY A 26 6.50 4.61 0.37
N PHE A 27 6.20 3.68 1.26
CA PHE A 27 5.62 3.94 2.57
C PHE A 27 6.47 3.29 3.66
N MET A 28 6.33 3.83 4.88
CA MET A 28 6.85 3.20 6.08
C MET A 28 5.72 2.45 6.78
N PHE A 29 5.75 1.11 6.71
CA PHE A 29 4.70 0.27 7.26
C PHE A 29 5.18 -0.59 8.42
N ALA A 30 4.26 -0.93 9.33
CA ALA A 30 4.47 -2.05 10.23
C ALA A 30 4.50 -3.35 9.40
N PRO A 31 5.22 -4.41 9.83
CA PRO A 31 5.48 -5.57 8.96
C PRO A 31 4.24 -6.31 8.47
N HIS A 32 3.17 -6.32 9.27
CA HIS A 32 1.90 -6.95 8.87
C HIS A 32 1.14 -6.11 7.84
N ILE A 33 1.24 -4.78 7.91
CA ILE A 33 0.64 -3.87 6.91
C ILE A 33 1.40 -3.96 5.59
N ASP A 34 2.73 -3.99 5.66
CA ASP A 34 3.61 -4.23 4.51
C ASP A 34 3.22 -5.52 3.78
N ALA A 35 3.11 -6.63 4.51
CA ALA A 35 2.69 -7.90 3.93
C ALA A 35 1.29 -7.84 3.28
N LEU A 36 0.32 -7.17 3.89
CA LEU A 36 -1.02 -7.01 3.30
C LEU A 36 -0.99 -6.15 2.03
N PHE A 37 -0.18 -5.09 2.01
CA PHE A 37 -0.04 -4.19 0.89
C PHE A 37 0.67 -4.86 -0.29
N ASP A 38 1.86 -5.43 -0.07
CA ASP A 38 2.67 -6.11 -1.09
C ASP A 38 1.94 -7.31 -1.74
N ASN A 39 1.07 -7.98 -0.99
CA ASN A 39 0.24 -9.08 -1.50
C ASN A 39 -1.12 -8.60 -2.08
N GLY A 40 -1.38 -7.29 -2.12
CA GLY A 40 -2.56 -6.71 -2.75
C GLY A 40 -3.86 -6.81 -1.96
N TYR A 41 -3.81 -7.22 -0.68
CA TYR A 41 -4.99 -7.26 0.18
C TYR A 41 -5.47 -5.88 0.61
N ILE A 42 -4.57 -4.89 0.63
CA ILE A 42 -4.92 -3.49 0.85
C ILE A 42 -4.26 -2.59 -0.19
N SER A 43 -4.85 -1.41 -0.41
CA SER A 43 -4.26 -0.32 -1.19
C SER A 43 -4.83 1.01 -0.67
N PHE A 44 -4.61 2.13 -1.38
CA PHE A 44 -5.21 3.42 -1.08
C PHE A 44 -5.78 4.07 -2.35
N ASP A 45 -6.92 4.76 -2.22
CA ASP A 45 -7.51 5.56 -3.31
C ASP A 45 -6.80 6.91 -3.48
N ASP A 46 -7.27 7.73 -4.44
CA ASP A 46 -6.65 9.02 -4.77
C ASP A 46 -6.96 10.11 -3.73
N GLU A 47 -7.91 9.85 -2.83
CA GLU A 47 -8.21 10.62 -1.63
C GLU A 47 -7.43 10.14 -0.41
N GLY A 48 -6.67 9.05 -0.54
CA GLY A 48 -5.83 8.44 0.50
C GLY A 48 -6.59 7.54 1.47
N LYS A 49 -7.86 7.21 1.23
CA LYS A 49 -8.61 6.25 2.04
C LYS A 49 -8.14 4.83 1.72
N ILE A 50 -8.08 3.99 2.75
CA ILE A 50 -7.73 2.59 2.58
C ILE A 50 -8.76 1.86 1.72
N LEU A 51 -8.26 1.07 0.78
CA LEU A 51 -9.02 0.09 0.02
C LEU A 51 -8.68 -1.28 0.59
N ILE A 52 -9.70 -2.05 0.97
CA ILE A 52 -9.52 -3.39 1.52
C ILE A 52 -10.14 -4.38 0.56
N SER A 53 -9.32 -5.35 0.12
CA SER A 53 -9.75 -6.40 -0.78
C SER A 53 -10.87 -7.23 -0.14
N PRO A 54 -11.92 -7.61 -0.90
CA PRO A 54 -12.94 -8.53 -0.41
C PRO A 54 -12.40 -9.93 -0.07
N GLN A 55 -11.18 -10.28 -0.53
CA GLN A 55 -10.51 -11.53 -0.14
C GLN A 55 -9.90 -11.47 1.27
N LEU A 56 -9.77 -10.28 1.87
CA LEU A 56 -9.36 -10.14 3.27
C LEU A 56 -10.60 -10.19 4.17
N GLY A 57 -10.94 -11.39 4.64
CA GLY A 57 -12.13 -11.66 5.44
C GLY A 57 -12.15 -10.88 6.76
N GLU A 58 -13.34 -10.71 7.34
CA GLU A 58 -13.52 -9.96 8.61
C GLU A 58 -12.67 -10.50 9.76
N LYS A 59 -12.51 -11.83 9.85
CA LYS A 59 -11.65 -12.45 10.89
C LYS A 59 -10.20 -11.99 10.77
N ASP A 60 -9.65 -11.98 9.56
CA ASP A 60 -8.27 -11.57 9.32
C ASP A 60 -8.09 -10.06 9.51
N ARG A 61 -9.05 -9.25 9.05
CA ARG A 61 -9.07 -7.80 9.31
C ARG A 61 -9.03 -7.49 10.80
N ASN A 62 -9.83 -8.19 11.60
CA ASN A 62 -9.85 -8.03 13.05
C ASN A 62 -8.54 -8.53 13.69
N ALA A 63 -7.99 -9.65 13.24
CA ALA A 63 -6.73 -10.21 13.75
C ALA A 63 -5.54 -9.27 13.49
N PHE A 64 -5.53 -8.59 12.34
CA PHE A 64 -4.51 -7.61 11.98
C PHE A 64 -4.86 -6.16 12.37
N ASN A 65 -6.00 -5.95 13.04
CA ASN A 65 -6.49 -4.65 13.48
C ASN A 65 -6.54 -3.59 12.35
N ILE A 66 -7.06 -3.98 11.19
CA ILE A 66 -7.23 -3.10 10.03
C ILE A 66 -8.56 -2.36 10.13
N ASP A 67 -8.49 -1.07 10.41
CA ASP A 67 -9.65 -0.18 10.42
C ASP A 67 -9.98 0.31 8.99
N ILE A 68 -11.27 0.36 8.65
CA ILE A 68 -11.77 0.83 7.35
C ILE A 68 -11.69 2.36 7.21
N ASP A 69 -11.53 3.07 8.32
CA ASP A 69 -11.44 4.52 8.36
C ASP A 69 -9.99 5.04 8.29
N ILE A 70 -9.02 4.15 8.05
CA ILE A 70 -7.63 4.56 7.81
C ILE A 70 -7.57 5.47 6.58
N LYS A 71 -6.94 6.63 6.76
CA LYS A 71 -6.69 7.61 5.72
C LYS A 71 -5.27 8.18 5.84
N LEU A 72 -4.58 8.26 4.70
CA LEU A 72 -3.28 8.92 4.61
C LEU A 72 -3.43 10.42 4.89
N THR A 73 -2.55 10.96 5.72
CA THR A 73 -2.56 12.40 6.07
C THR A 73 -2.01 13.27 4.94
N GLU A 74 -1.06 12.75 4.18
CA GLU A 74 -0.45 13.42 3.04
C GLU A 74 -0.41 12.45 1.85
N LEU A 75 -0.76 12.96 0.67
CA LEU A 75 -0.72 12.17 -0.55
C LEU A 75 -0.24 13.03 -1.73
N PRO A 76 1.09 13.17 -1.90
CA PRO A 76 1.67 13.89 -3.03
C PRO A 76 1.24 13.29 -4.36
N GLU A 77 1.10 14.12 -5.40
CA GLU A 77 0.68 13.67 -6.75
C GLU A 77 1.58 12.56 -7.31
N LYS A 78 2.88 12.61 -7.01
CA LYS A 78 3.83 11.56 -7.44
C LYS A 78 3.57 10.22 -6.75
N THR A 79 3.13 10.23 -5.49
CA THR A 79 2.72 9.03 -4.76
C THR A 79 1.41 8.46 -5.34
N LYS A 80 0.47 9.32 -5.75
CA LYS A 80 -0.76 8.89 -6.46
C LYS A 80 -0.45 8.17 -7.77
N TYR A 81 0.54 8.65 -8.52
CA TYR A 81 1.00 7.98 -9.73
C TYR A 81 1.43 6.52 -9.45
N TYR A 82 2.20 6.27 -8.38
CA TYR A 82 2.58 4.92 -8.00
C TYR A 82 1.41 4.10 -7.45
N LEU A 83 0.54 4.70 -6.64
CA LEU A 83 -0.66 4.03 -6.12
C LEU A 83 -1.60 3.60 -7.24
N LYS A 84 -1.70 4.38 -8.32
CA LYS A 84 -2.45 3.96 -9.50
C LYS A 84 -1.90 2.65 -10.06
N TYR A 85 -0.58 2.52 -10.20
CA TYR A 85 0.03 1.24 -10.62
C TYR A 85 -0.32 0.11 -9.64
N HIS A 86 -0.20 0.37 -8.34
CA HIS A 86 -0.51 -0.62 -7.32
C HIS A 86 -1.98 -1.10 -7.43
N ARG A 87 -2.94 -0.18 -7.57
CA ARG A 87 -4.35 -0.51 -7.76
C ARG A 87 -4.64 -1.27 -9.05
N ASP A 88 -3.94 -0.94 -10.14
CA ASP A 88 -4.19 -1.56 -11.45
C ASP A 88 -3.61 -2.98 -11.56
N TYR A 89 -2.48 -3.26 -10.88
CA TYR A 89 -1.69 -4.48 -11.14
C TYR A 89 -1.46 -5.39 -9.92
N ILE A 90 -1.64 -4.90 -8.70
CA ILE A 90 -1.28 -5.63 -7.47
C ILE A 90 -2.50 -5.83 -6.59
N TYR A 91 -3.30 -4.77 -6.40
CA TYR A 91 -4.51 -4.83 -5.59
C TYR A 91 -5.50 -5.88 -6.12
N ILE A 92 -6.02 -6.67 -5.20
CA ILE A 92 -6.99 -7.74 -5.48
C ILE A 92 -8.41 -7.16 -5.44
N HIS A 93 -9.03 -7.00 -6.61
CA HIS A 93 -10.35 -6.39 -6.73
C HIS A 93 -11.51 -7.33 -6.33
N ASN A 94 -11.47 -8.61 -6.70
CA ASN A 94 -12.47 -9.65 -6.38
C ASN A 94 -11.84 -11.05 -6.42
#